data_AF-A0A562C632-F1
#
_entry.id   AF-A0A562C632-F1
#
_cell.length_a   1.000
_cell.length_b   1.000
_cell.length_c   1.000
_cell.angle_alpha   90.00
_cell.angle_beta   90.00
_cell.angle_gamma   90.00
#
_symmetry.space_group_name_H-M   'P 1'
#
loop_
_entity.id
_entity.type
_entity.pdbx_description
1 polymer ?
#
loop_
_entity_poly.entity_id
_entity_poly.type
_entity_poly.pdbx_seq_one_letter_code
_entity_poly.pdbx_strand_id
1 'polypeptide(L)'
;MAVVLVDDRDEVRDLAGLYAASYRRLVVQMFAICGDLADAEDAVQEAFITALRKRRTLEAVQNPEAWIRTVALHRPHRGWRHGGVVRRHQTEARPPEPSDDVGPEHVALVTALGQLDPGQREAWGRYRIALGDTLALDVSVPDDTYAHDDGLFLANGPVILKTELAGPGYGVPRDRCGTGPVVPVGPTVDDLVDAMREQTAYYASEPQPVCIGGASGTYLAIQLRPAPRCKGDVRMPGTNATTVALPPMSLGRWWILDVDGQRVVVQQNCTCGNAPMDRLARMPRGITFATTGQDG
;
A
#
# COMPACT_ATOMS: atom_id res chain seq x y z
N MET A 1 -51.46 4.83 -1.66
CA MET A 1 -50.16 5.49 -1.47
C MET A 1 -49.38 4.71 -0.43
N ALA A 2 -48.41 3.89 -0.85
CA ALA A 2 -47.49 3.25 0.07
C ALA A 2 -46.30 4.21 0.28
N VAL A 3 -46.12 4.66 1.52
CA VAL A 3 -44.90 5.35 1.95
C VAL A 3 -43.81 4.27 1.98
N VAL A 4 -42.86 4.34 1.05
CA VAL A 4 -41.62 3.57 1.14
C VAL A 4 -40.84 4.16 2.31
N LEU A 5 -40.93 3.52 3.48
CA LEU A 5 -39.94 3.70 4.53
C LEU A 5 -38.67 3.03 3.99
N VAL A 6 -37.75 3.84 3.45
CA VAL A 6 -36.38 3.39 3.22
C VAL A 6 -35.82 3.07 4.61
N ASP A 7 -35.59 1.79 4.89
CA ASP A 7 -35.12 1.30 6.18
C ASP A 7 -33.69 1.79 6.40
N ASP A 8 -33.47 2.57 7.47
CA ASP A 8 -32.17 3.12 7.91
C ASP A 8 -31.08 2.02 8.05
N ARG A 9 -31.49 0.73 8.11
CA ARG A 9 -30.63 -0.44 8.28
C ARG A 9 -29.82 -0.84 7.05
N ASP A 10 -30.28 -0.57 5.82
CA ASP A 10 -29.49 -0.86 4.61
C ASP A 10 -28.37 0.19 4.42
N GLU A 11 -28.64 1.43 4.85
CA GLU A 11 -27.70 2.56 4.82
C GLU A 11 -26.56 2.42 5.87
N VAL A 12 -26.85 1.85 7.05
CA VAL A 12 -25.82 1.49 8.04
C VAL A 12 -24.90 0.39 7.51
N ARG A 13 -25.39 -0.46 6.60
CA ARG A 13 -24.66 -1.60 6.06
C ARG A 13 -23.55 -1.19 5.08
N ASP A 14 -23.75 -0.13 4.30
CA ASP A 14 -22.72 0.39 3.38
C ASP A 14 -21.56 1.04 4.16
N LEU A 15 -21.86 1.92 5.12
CA LEU A 15 -20.79 2.57 5.91
C LEU A 15 -20.13 1.62 6.92
N ALA A 16 -20.89 0.71 7.55
CA ALA A 16 -20.29 -0.31 8.41
C ALA A 16 -19.40 -1.28 7.61
N GLY A 17 -19.83 -1.63 6.38
CA GLY A 17 -19.02 -2.39 5.44
C GLY A 17 -17.74 -1.65 5.04
N LEU A 18 -17.85 -0.36 4.69
CA LEU A 18 -16.71 0.49 4.39
C LEU A 18 -15.76 0.62 5.60
N TYR A 19 -16.29 0.79 6.81
CA TYR A 19 -15.50 0.85 8.04
C TYR A 19 -14.74 -0.45 8.27
N ALA A 20 -15.43 -1.58 8.28
CA ALA A 20 -14.82 -2.89 8.47
C ALA A 20 -13.77 -3.19 7.39
N ALA A 21 -14.02 -2.77 6.14
CA ALA A 21 -13.11 -2.99 5.04
C ALA A 21 -11.90 -2.05 5.04
N SER A 22 -12.00 -0.80 5.51
CA SER A 22 -10.98 0.23 5.27
C SER A 22 -10.34 0.87 6.50
N TYR A 23 -10.96 0.78 7.68
CA TYR A 23 -10.48 1.43 8.90
C TYR A 23 -8.99 1.15 9.15
N ARG A 24 -8.63 -0.12 9.07
CA ARG A 24 -7.30 -0.65 9.36
C ARG A 24 -6.23 -0.15 8.39
N ARG A 25 -6.52 -0.21 7.08
CA ARG A 25 -5.66 0.38 6.04
C ARG A 25 -5.46 1.88 6.23
N LEU A 26 -6.52 2.59 6.62
CA LEU A 26 -6.46 4.03 6.86
C LEU A 26 -5.61 4.35 8.09
N VAL A 27 -5.69 3.54 9.16
CA VAL A 27 -4.84 3.71 10.36
C VAL A 27 -3.37 3.51 10.00
N VAL A 28 -3.03 2.47 9.26
CA VAL A 28 -1.66 2.24 8.77
C VAL A 28 -1.13 3.45 7.97
N GLN A 29 -1.97 4.01 7.09
CA GLN A 29 -1.60 5.19 6.31
C GLN A 29 -1.44 6.45 7.18
N MET A 30 -2.30 6.66 8.17
CA MET A 30 -2.17 7.81 9.08
C MET A 30 -0.96 7.65 10.00
N PHE A 31 -0.70 6.44 10.49
CA PHE A 31 0.50 6.11 11.26
C PHE A 31 1.76 6.43 10.46
N ALA A 32 1.80 6.05 9.18
CA ALA A 32 2.94 6.35 8.32
C ALA A 32 3.23 7.86 8.16
N ILE A 33 2.22 8.71 8.41
CA ILE A 33 2.32 10.17 8.30
C ILE A 33 2.65 10.82 9.64
N CYS A 34 2.06 10.37 10.75
CA CYS A 34 2.19 11.02 12.06
C CYS A 34 3.17 10.33 13.02
N GLY A 35 3.47 9.04 12.82
CA GLY A 35 4.38 8.25 13.65
C GLY A 35 3.84 7.86 15.03
N ASP A 36 2.56 8.10 15.30
CA ASP A 36 1.90 7.77 16.58
C ASP A 36 0.58 7.03 16.32
N LEU A 37 0.43 5.85 16.92
CA LEU A 37 -0.71 4.96 16.65
C LEU A 37 -2.01 5.53 17.22
N ALA A 38 -1.99 6.12 18.41
CA ALA A 38 -3.19 6.66 19.04
C ALA A 38 -3.73 7.86 18.23
N ASP A 39 -2.83 8.75 17.80
CA ASP A 39 -3.18 9.87 16.91
C ASP A 39 -3.71 9.38 15.55
N ALA A 40 -3.18 8.28 15.01
CA ALA A 40 -3.62 7.69 13.76
C ALA A 40 -5.04 7.09 13.89
N GLU A 41 -5.29 6.32 14.96
CA GLU A 41 -6.61 5.76 15.26
C GLU A 41 -7.66 6.85 15.47
N ASP A 42 -7.35 7.85 16.30
CA ASP A 42 -8.24 8.99 16.56
C ASP A 42 -8.60 9.74 15.26
N ALA A 43 -7.62 9.98 14.38
CA ALA A 43 -7.85 10.64 13.10
C ALA A 43 -8.80 9.87 12.19
N VAL A 44 -8.64 8.55 12.11
CA VAL A 44 -9.51 7.71 11.29
C VAL A 44 -10.90 7.61 11.91
N GLN A 45 -11.02 7.41 13.22
CA GLN A 45 -12.31 7.37 13.92
C GLN A 45 -13.10 8.67 13.75
N GLU A 46 -12.47 9.83 13.95
CA GLU A 46 -13.10 11.13 13.72
C GLU A 46 -13.51 11.35 12.26
N ALA A 47 -12.77 10.79 11.31
CA ALA A 47 -13.13 10.82 9.90
C ALA A 47 -14.39 10.00 9.61
N PHE A 48 -14.54 8.80 10.20
CA PHE A 48 -15.77 8.00 10.09
C PHE A 48 -16.96 8.65 10.81
N ILE A 49 -16.75 9.27 11.97
CA ILE A 49 -17.78 10.08 12.65
C ILE A 49 -18.21 11.25 11.75
N THR A 50 -17.26 11.87 11.05
CA THR A 50 -17.56 12.93 10.08
C THR A 50 -18.30 12.39 8.85
N ALA A 51 -17.98 11.17 8.40
CA ALA A 51 -18.64 10.49 7.30
C ALA A 51 -20.12 10.22 7.63
N LEU A 52 -20.41 9.75 8.86
CA LEU A 52 -21.78 9.60 9.37
C LEU A 52 -22.56 10.93 9.27
N ARG A 53 -21.93 12.05 9.65
CA ARG A 53 -22.56 13.39 9.59
C ARG A 53 -22.72 13.92 8.17
N LYS A 54 -21.90 13.47 7.21
CA LYS A 54 -21.86 13.95 5.81
C LYS A 54 -22.22 12.86 4.79
N ARG A 55 -23.16 11.98 5.12
CA ARG A 55 -23.54 10.81 4.31
C ARG A 55 -23.81 11.13 2.83
N ARG A 56 -24.61 12.16 2.52
CA ARG A 56 -24.89 12.56 1.13
C ARG A 56 -23.65 12.94 0.32
N THR A 57 -22.62 13.48 0.98
CA THR A 57 -21.34 13.78 0.31
C THR A 57 -20.55 12.50 0.06
N LEU A 58 -20.55 11.57 1.02
CA LEU A 58 -19.88 10.28 0.91
C LEU A 58 -20.47 9.43 -0.23
N GLU A 59 -21.79 9.41 -0.37
CA GLU A 59 -22.48 8.67 -1.44
C GLU A 59 -22.22 9.24 -2.84
N ALA A 60 -21.94 10.55 -2.92
CA ALA A 60 -21.69 11.24 -4.19
C ALA A 60 -20.24 11.13 -4.68
N VAL A 61 -19.30 10.67 -3.83
CA VAL A 61 -17.89 10.53 -4.23
C VAL A 61 -17.63 9.16 -4.84
N GLN A 62 -16.79 9.14 -5.87
CA GLN A 62 -16.43 7.90 -6.58
C GLN A 62 -15.58 6.95 -5.73
N ASN A 63 -14.79 7.49 -4.80
CA ASN A 63 -13.97 6.72 -3.89
C ASN A 63 -14.20 7.19 -2.43
N PRO A 64 -15.17 6.57 -1.72
CA PRO A 64 -15.48 6.90 -0.33
C PRO A 64 -14.30 6.79 0.63
N GLU A 65 -13.46 5.76 0.47
CA GLU A 65 -12.26 5.55 1.31
C GLU A 65 -11.25 6.69 1.16
N ALA A 66 -10.98 7.13 -0.07
CA ALA A 66 -10.10 8.27 -0.34
C ALA A 66 -10.65 9.57 0.28
N TRP A 67 -11.97 9.76 0.25
CA TRP A 67 -12.60 10.89 0.91
C TRP A 67 -12.43 10.82 2.45
N ILE A 68 -12.62 9.65 3.06
CA ILE A 68 -12.40 9.46 4.50
C ILE A 68 -10.94 9.75 4.87
N ARG A 69 -9.98 9.25 4.09
CA ARG A 69 -8.56 9.58 4.26
C ARG A 69 -8.31 11.09 4.21
N THR A 70 -8.91 11.76 3.24
CA THR A 70 -8.82 13.22 3.09
C THR A 70 -9.38 13.94 4.32
N VAL A 71 -10.47 13.44 4.91
CA VAL A 71 -11.03 14.01 6.15
C VAL A 71 -10.10 13.77 7.33
N ALA A 72 -9.55 12.57 7.47
CA ALA A 72 -8.58 12.23 8.51
C ALA A 72 -7.35 13.16 8.43
N LEU A 73 -6.85 13.42 7.22
CA LEU A 73 -5.71 14.31 6.92
C LEU A 73 -5.93 15.80 7.21
N HIS A 74 -7.17 16.29 7.20
CA HIS A 74 -7.46 17.72 7.36
C HIS A 74 -7.78 18.13 8.80
N ARG A 75 -7.91 17.18 9.72
CA ARG A 75 -8.18 17.48 11.14
C ARG A 75 -6.87 17.79 11.87
N PRO A 76 -6.83 18.84 12.71
CA PRO A 76 -5.66 19.13 13.52
C PRO A 76 -5.59 18.16 14.71
N HIS A 77 -4.69 17.18 14.65
CA HIS A 77 -4.37 16.27 15.76
C HIS A 77 -3.15 16.77 16.53
N ARG A 78 -3.13 16.55 17.85
CA ARG A 78 -2.17 17.16 18.77
C ARG A 78 -0.75 16.62 18.59
N GLY A 79 -0.57 15.34 18.24
CA GLY A 79 0.74 14.70 18.08
C GLY A 79 1.34 14.84 16.68
N TRP A 80 0.58 15.25 15.66
CA TRP A 80 1.11 15.50 14.31
C TRP A 80 2.24 16.55 14.26
N ARG A 81 2.31 17.42 15.28
CA ARG A 81 3.37 18.41 15.43
C ARG A 81 4.68 17.84 15.97
N HIS A 82 4.64 16.68 16.64
CA HIS A 82 5.82 16.01 17.19
C HIS A 82 6.47 15.06 16.17
N GLY A 83 5.70 14.46 15.26
CA GLY A 83 6.18 13.66 14.11
C GLY A 83 6.62 14.48 12.88
N GLY A 84 6.95 15.77 13.05
CA GLY A 84 7.16 16.76 11.97
C GLY A 84 8.38 16.55 11.05
N VAL A 85 8.91 15.33 10.94
CA VAL A 85 10.00 14.98 10.02
C VAL A 85 9.51 14.88 8.58
N VAL A 86 8.27 14.39 8.36
CA VAL A 86 7.70 14.24 7.00
C VAL A 86 7.32 15.59 6.38
N ARG A 87 6.81 16.56 7.16
CA ARG A 87 6.42 17.89 6.66
C ARG A 87 7.60 18.78 6.28
N ARG A 88 8.75 18.67 6.96
CA ARG A 88 9.92 19.53 6.71
C ARG A 88 10.62 19.24 5.38
N HIS A 89 10.42 18.07 4.79
CA HIS A 89 11.01 17.71 3.49
C HIS A 89 10.06 17.91 2.29
N GLN A 90 8.82 18.33 2.51
CA GLN A 90 7.82 18.51 1.44
C GLN A 90 7.83 19.90 0.80
N THR A 91 8.47 20.91 1.39
CA THR A 91 8.28 22.32 0.97
C THR A 91 9.27 22.81 -0.09
N GLU A 92 10.36 22.11 -0.41
CA GLU A 92 11.38 22.63 -1.34
C GLU A 92 11.88 21.56 -2.34
N ALA A 93 11.06 21.19 -3.34
CA ALA A 93 11.59 20.63 -4.59
C ALA A 93 10.54 20.65 -5.71
N ARG A 94 10.97 20.99 -6.93
CA ARG A 94 10.23 20.78 -8.17
C ARG A 94 9.96 19.27 -8.38
N PRO A 95 8.77 18.85 -8.85
CA PRO A 95 8.51 17.45 -9.18
C PRO A 95 9.63 16.87 -10.06
N PRO A 96 10.22 15.71 -9.73
CA PRO A 96 11.15 15.05 -10.63
C PRO A 96 10.44 14.72 -11.93
N GLU A 97 11.07 14.99 -13.07
CA GLU A 97 10.58 14.47 -14.35
C GLU A 97 10.66 12.94 -14.33
N PRO A 98 9.69 12.22 -14.91
CA PRO A 98 9.73 10.77 -14.99
C PRO A 98 11.00 10.37 -15.76
N SER A 99 11.99 9.82 -15.05
CA SER A 99 13.20 9.30 -15.67
C SER A 99 12.92 7.88 -16.14
N ASP A 100 13.16 7.63 -17.44
CA ASP A 100 13.22 6.28 -18.02
C ASP A 100 14.37 5.43 -17.45
N ASP A 101 15.22 6.03 -16.60
CA ASP A 101 16.44 5.45 -16.04
C ASP A 101 16.28 5.05 -14.57
N VAL A 102 15.30 4.18 -14.26
CA VAL A 102 15.37 3.33 -13.06
C VAL A 102 16.25 2.12 -13.42
N GLY A 103 17.52 2.40 -13.66
CA GLY A 103 18.51 1.45 -14.14
C GLY A 103 18.91 0.38 -13.10
N PRO A 104 19.75 -0.59 -13.52
CA PRO A 104 20.07 -1.84 -12.80
C PRO A 104 20.68 -1.72 -11.39
N GLU A 105 21.00 -0.52 -10.90
CA GLU A 105 21.44 -0.30 -9.51
C GLU A 105 20.31 -0.52 -8.47
N HIS A 106 19.03 -0.54 -8.87
CA HIS A 106 17.90 -0.69 -7.94
C HIS A 106 17.58 -2.15 -7.56
N VAL A 107 17.86 -3.12 -8.44
CA VAL A 107 17.72 -4.57 -8.14
C VAL A 107 18.85 -5.04 -7.21
N ALA A 108 20.05 -4.48 -7.41
CA ALA A 108 21.21 -4.79 -6.61
C ALA A 108 21.06 -4.33 -5.14
N LEU A 109 20.22 -3.34 -4.83
CA LEU A 109 20.05 -2.82 -3.46
C LEU A 109 19.31 -3.81 -2.52
N VAL A 110 18.40 -4.64 -3.05
CA VAL A 110 17.75 -5.73 -2.29
C VAL A 110 18.77 -6.84 -1.96
N THR A 111 19.78 -7.03 -2.82
CA THR A 111 20.86 -8.01 -2.65
C THR A 111 22.06 -7.47 -1.86
N ALA A 112 22.39 -6.18 -1.99
CA ALA A 112 23.65 -5.58 -1.50
C ALA A 112 23.59 -5.09 -0.05
N LEU A 113 22.42 -5.03 0.59
CA LEU A 113 22.33 -4.73 2.02
C LEU A 113 22.75 -5.91 2.92
N GLY A 114 23.18 -7.03 2.34
CA GLY A 114 23.95 -8.06 3.04
C GLY A 114 25.35 -7.62 3.48
N GLN A 115 25.81 -6.40 3.14
CA GLN A 115 27.13 -5.88 3.51
C GLN A 115 27.11 -4.43 4.05
N LEU A 116 26.41 -4.16 5.15
CA LEU A 116 26.61 -2.90 5.89
C LEU A 116 27.56 -3.05 7.07
N ASP A 117 28.38 -2.02 7.26
CA ASP A 117 29.41 -1.86 8.29
C ASP A 117 28.88 -2.10 9.72
N PRO A 118 29.64 -2.74 10.63
CA PRO A 118 29.21 -3.10 11.99
C PRO A 118 28.77 -1.94 12.89
N GLY A 119 29.00 -0.68 12.49
CA GLY A 119 28.75 0.52 13.29
C GLY A 119 27.34 1.11 13.20
N GLN A 120 26.49 0.66 12.27
CA GLN A 120 25.09 1.08 12.13
C GLN A 120 24.17 -0.14 12.10
N ARG A 121 24.15 -0.91 13.20
CA ARG A 121 23.13 -1.94 13.41
C ARG A 121 21.86 -1.28 13.93
N GLU A 122 21.03 -0.77 13.02
CA GLU A 122 19.59 -0.77 13.29
C GLU A 122 19.21 -2.19 13.76
N ALA A 123 18.38 -2.32 14.78
CA ALA A 123 17.90 -3.61 15.23
C ALA A 123 16.74 -4.04 14.31
N TRP A 124 16.78 -5.30 13.86
CA TRP A 124 15.82 -5.86 12.89
C TRP A 124 15.07 -7.02 13.55
N GLY A 125 13.75 -6.91 13.58
CA GLY A 125 12.82 -7.94 14.00
C GLY A 125 12.46 -8.86 12.84
N ARG A 126 12.16 -10.12 13.15
CA ARG A 126 11.70 -11.10 12.17
C ARG A 126 10.20 -11.31 12.31
N TYR A 127 9.47 -11.15 11.21
CA TYR A 127 8.04 -11.41 11.13
C TYR A 127 7.80 -12.64 10.26
N ARG A 128 6.85 -13.48 10.69
CA ARG A 128 6.29 -14.57 9.91
C ARG A 128 4.85 -14.23 9.59
N ILE A 129 4.53 -14.15 8.30
CA ILE A 129 3.23 -13.73 7.79
C ILE A 129 2.62 -14.92 7.06
N ALA A 130 1.44 -15.38 7.49
CA ALA A 130 0.70 -16.39 6.77
C ALA A 130 0.09 -15.77 5.50
N LEU A 131 0.45 -16.29 4.33
CA LEU A 131 -0.09 -15.85 3.04
C LEU A 131 -1.29 -16.70 2.59
N GLY A 132 -1.42 -17.90 3.16
CA GLY A 132 -2.52 -18.83 2.96
C GLY A 132 -2.33 -20.04 3.86
N ASP A 133 -3.09 -21.11 3.62
CA ASP A 133 -3.06 -22.31 4.46
C ASP A 133 -1.70 -23.03 4.44
N THR A 134 -1.02 -22.96 3.30
CA THR A 134 0.20 -23.74 3.01
C THR A 134 1.45 -22.88 2.80
N LEU A 135 1.34 -21.55 2.85
CA LEU A 135 2.46 -20.66 2.54
C LEU A 135 2.60 -19.54 3.58
N ALA A 136 3.83 -19.33 4.04
CA ALA A 136 4.21 -18.19 4.86
C ALA A 136 5.42 -17.45 4.27
N LEU A 137 5.44 -16.13 4.49
CA LEU A 137 6.57 -15.26 4.27
C LEU A 137 7.28 -15.04 5.61
N ASP A 138 8.58 -15.31 5.66
CA ASP A 138 9.44 -14.77 6.69
C ASP A 138 10.16 -13.53 6.15
N VAL A 139 10.12 -12.44 6.91
CA VAL A 139 10.69 -11.16 6.49
C VAL A 139 11.38 -10.47 7.66
N SER A 140 12.56 -9.89 7.41
CA SER A 140 13.27 -9.07 8.40
C SER A 140 13.00 -7.60 8.14
N VAL A 141 12.70 -6.87 9.21
CA VAL A 141 12.20 -5.50 9.21
C VAL A 141 12.73 -4.74 10.43
N PRO A 142 12.96 -3.41 10.39
CA PRO A 142 13.24 -2.59 11.56
C PRO A 142 12.38 -2.90 12.80
N ASP A 143 12.95 -2.84 14.00
CA ASP A 143 12.26 -3.17 15.27
C ASP A 143 11.05 -2.26 15.56
N ASP A 144 11.04 -1.02 15.08
CA ASP A 144 9.94 -0.05 15.22
C ASP A 144 8.86 -0.21 14.14
N THR A 145 8.77 -1.41 13.56
CA THR A 145 7.74 -1.75 12.57
C THR A 145 6.41 -2.06 13.25
N TYR A 146 5.36 -1.37 12.81
CA TYR A 146 3.99 -1.69 13.16
C TYR A 146 3.43 -2.72 12.19
N ALA A 147 2.99 -3.87 12.69
CA ALA A 147 2.32 -4.90 11.89
C ALA A 147 0.80 -4.87 12.10
N HIS A 148 0.06 -5.12 11.03
CA HIS A 148 -1.39 -5.10 11.05
C HIS A 148 -1.99 -6.13 10.07
N ASP A 149 -3.26 -6.51 10.27
CA ASP A 149 -4.01 -7.48 9.45
C ASP A 149 -3.24 -8.79 9.30
N ASP A 150 -2.84 -9.38 10.43
CA ASP A 150 -2.04 -10.61 10.49
C ASP A 150 -0.73 -10.54 9.68
N GLY A 151 -0.19 -9.32 9.52
CA GLY A 151 1.04 -9.05 8.80
C GLY A 151 0.85 -8.73 7.32
N LEU A 152 -0.40 -8.67 6.83
CA LEU A 152 -0.69 -8.15 5.49
C LEU A 152 -0.07 -6.77 5.28
N PHE A 153 -0.03 -5.92 6.31
CA PHE A 153 0.64 -4.63 6.29
C PHE A 153 1.71 -4.54 7.38
N LEU A 154 2.90 -4.09 6.99
CA LEU A 154 3.98 -3.68 7.89
C LEU A 154 4.32 -2.21 7.60
N ALA A 155 4.35 -1.36 8.62
CA ALA A 155 4.58 0.07 8.49
C ALA A 155 5.79 0.52 9.31
N ASN A 156 6.69 1.26 8.69
CA ASN A 156 7.85 1.86 9.35
C ASN A 156 8.09 3.26 8.79
N GLY A 157 7.84 4.29 9.60
CA GLY A 157 7.82 5.67 9.12
C GLY A 157 6.91 5.84 7.89
N PRO A 158 7.32 6.54 6.82
CA PRO A 158 6.48 6.79 5.65
C PRO A 158 6.31 5.58 4.72
N VAL A 159 6.92 4.44 5.06
CA VAL A 159 6.98 3.23 4.24
C VAL A 159 5.97 2.21 4.72
N ILE A 160 5.22 1.65 3.78
CA ILE A 160 4.27 0.57 4.01
C ILE A 160 4.67 -0.60 3.12
N LEU A 161 4.99 -1.73 3.71
CA LEU A 161 5.08 -3.02 3.03
C LEU A 161 3.73 -3.71 3.13
N LYS A 162 3.23 -4.21 2.01
CA LYS A 162 2.04 -5.03 1.92
C LYS A 162 2.42 -6.33 1.25
N THR A 163 2.07 -7.47 1.83
CA THR A 163 2.34 -8.77 1.19
C THR A 163 1.13 -9.67 1.26
N GLU A 164 0.74 -10.21 0.11
CA GLU A 164 -0.42 -11.09 0.01
C GLU A 164 -0.25 -12.14 -1.07
N LEU A 165 -1.03 -13.21 -0.95
CA LEU A 165 -1.28 -14.14 -2.03
C LEU A 165 -2.18 -13.46 -3.09
N ALA A 166 -1.64 -13.23 -4.27
CA ALA A 166 -2.30 -12.55 -5.38
C ALA A 166 -3.13 -13.54 -6.24
N GLY A 167 -4.13 -14.15 -5.61
CA GLY A 167 -5.01 -15.16 -6.20
C GLY A 167 -6.00 -14.62 -7.26
N PRO A 168 -7.06 -15.38 -7.60
CA PRO A 168 -7.94 -15.07 -8.74
C PRO A 168 -8.72 -13.75 -8.65
N GLY A 169 -8.78 -13.11 -7.49
CA GLY A 169 -9.42 -11.80 -7.30
C GLY A 169 -8.45 -10.62 -7.39
N TYR A 170 -7.14 -10.88 -7.56
CA TYR A 170 -6.11 -9.84 -7.62
C TYR A 170 -6.00 -9.27 -9.02
N GLY A 171 -5.87 -7.95 -9.14
CA GLY A 171 -5.66 -7.30 -10.43
C GLY A 171 -5.39 -5.81 -10.32
N VAL A 172 -5.83 -5.05 -11.33
CA VAL A 172 -5.53 -3.62 -11.49
C VAL A 172 -6.80 -2.77 -11.60
N PRO A 173 -6.76 -1.46 -11.32
CA PRO A 173 -7.91 -0.58 -11.52
C PRO A 173 -8.40 -0.57 -12.97
N ARG A 174 -9.72 -0.50 -13.15
CA ARG A 174 -10.33 -0.51 -14.50
C ARG A 174 -10.31 0.83 -15.20
N ASP A 175 -10.59 1.89 -14.44
CA ASP A 175 -10.83 3.21 -14.99
C ASP A 175 -9.54 3.99 -15.19
N ARG A 176 -9.58 4.94 -16.14
CA ARG A 176 -8.45 5.82 -16.44
C ARG A 176 -7.91 6.58 -15.22
N CYS A 177 -8.77 6.92 -14.27
CA CYS A 177 -8.37 7.63 -13.07
C CYS A 177 -7.89 6.70 -11.94
N GLY A 178 -8.06 5.39 -12.10
CA GLY A 178 -7.76 4.38 -11.09
C GLY A 178 -8.57 4.53 -9.81
N THR A 179 -9.75 5.17 -9.87
CA THR A 179 -10.59 5.44 -8.70
C THR A 179 -11.69 4.41 -8.49
N GLY A 180 -12.08 3.74 -9.57
CA GLY A 180 -13.06 2.67 -9.64
C GLY A 180 -12.52 1.33 -9.16
N PRO A 181 -13.31 0.26 -9.25
CA PRO A 181 -12.96 -1.04 -8.70
C PRO A 181 -11.74 -1.66 -9.40
N VAL A 182 -11.06 -2.53 -8.66
CA VAL A 182 -10.02 -3.40 -9.20
C VAL A 182 -10.70 -4.55 -9.96
N VAL A 183 -10.21 -4.82 -11.16
CA VAL A 183 -10.65 -5.93 -12.00
C VAL A 183 -9.58 -7.03 -11.96
N PRO A 184 -9.97 -8.29 -11.70
CA PRO A 184 -9.03 -9.39 -11.68
C PRO A 184 -8.25 -9.56 -12.98
N VAL A 185 -7.00 -9.96 -12.85
CA VAL A 185 -6.08 -10.25 -13.95
C VAL A 185 -5.70 -11.73 -13.90
N GLY A 186 -5.36 -12.30 -15.06
CA GLY A 186 -5.00 -13.72 -15.24
C GLY A 186 -4.01 -14.25 -14.19
N PRO A 187 -3.88 -15.56 -14.02
CA PRO A 187 -3.26 -16.14 -12.83
C PRO A 187 -1.74 -15.96 -12.75
N THR A 188 -1.06 -15.66 -13.85
CA THR A 188 0.40 -15.71 -13.92
C THR A 188 1.07 -14.40 -13.49
N VAL A 189 2.37 -14.46 -13.20
CA VAL A 189 3.20 -13.26 -12.98
C VAL A 189 3.11 -12.33 -14.19
N ASP A 190 3.26 -12.88 -15.40
CA ASP A 190 3.29 -12.13 -16.65
C ASP A 190 1.96 -11.44 -16.94
N ASP A 191 0.82 -12.12 -16.72
CA ASP A 191 -0.51 -11.51 -16.88
C ASP A 191 -0.64 -10.20 -16.07
N LEU A 192 -0.18 -10.23 -14.81
CA LEU A 192 -0.25 -9.06 -13.93
C LEU A 192 0.75 -7.98 -14.32
N VAL A 193 1.97 -8.36 -14.71
CA VAL A 193 2.98 -7.42 -15.20
C VAL A 193 2.45 -6.66 -16.41
N ASP A 194 1.90 -7.36 -17.40
CA ASP A 194 1.35 -6.77 -18.61
C ASP A 194 0.19 -5.83 -18.27
N ALA A 195 -0.78 -6.28 -17.48
CA ALA A 195 -1.91 -5.47 -17.06
C ALA A 195 -1.50 -4.22 -16.26
N MET A 196 -0.44 -4.30 -15.46
CA MET A 196 0.09 -3.16 -14.71
C MET A 196 0.78 -2.14 -15.64
N ARG A 197 1.46 -2.59 -16.70
CA ARG A 197 2.13 -1.70 -17.66
C ARG A 197 1.15 -0.96 -18.57
N GLU A 198 -0.01 -1.54 -18.83
CA GLU A 198 -1.07 -0.91 -19.63
C GLU A 198 -1.83 0.20 -18.89
N GLN A 199 -1.57 0.39 -17.59
CA GLN A 199 -2.30 1.36 -16.78
C GLN A 199 -2.00 2.81 -17.17
N THR A 200 -3.06 3.61 -17.20
CA THR A 200 -2.98 5.05 -17.50
C THR A 200 -3.02 5.92 -16.26
N ALA A 201 -3.36 5.37 -15.09
CA ALA A 201 -3.38 6.08 -13.81
C ALA A 201 -1.97 6.31 -13.23
N TYR A 202 -0.98 5.54 -13.70
CA TYR A 202 0.41 5.60 -13.26
C TYR A 202 1.39 5.26 -14.38
N TYR A 203 2.68 5.38 -14.11
CA TYR A 203 3.75 4.83 -14.93
C TYR A 203 4.29 3.59 -14.24
N ALA A 204 4.51 2.50 -15.00
CA ALA A 204 5.27 1.34 -14.54
C ALA A 204 6.60 1.30 -15.28
N SER A 205 7.70 0.99 -14.58
CA SER A 205 9.02 0.82 -15.19
C SER A 205 9.05 -0.34 -16.19
N GLU A 206 10.17 -0.49 -16.90
CA GLU A 206 10.45 -1.75 -17.59
C GLU A 206 10.49 -2.91 -16.57
N PRO A 207 9.93 -4.09 -16.93
CA PRO A 207 10.03 -5.30 -16.12
C PRO A 207 11.48 -5.69 -15.87
N GLN A 208 11.83 -5.94 -14.62
CA GLN A 208 13.15 -6.45 -14.25
C GLN A 208 13.00 -7.84 -13.63
N PRO A 209 13.65 -8.88 -14.17
CA PRO A 209 13.59 -10.21 -13.57
C PRO A 209 14.28 -10.19 -12.21
N VAL A 210 13.69 -10.89 -11.24
CA VAL A 210 14.20 -10.99 -9.87
C VAL A 210 14.09 -12.43 -9.36
N CYS A 211 14.93 -12.75 -8.38
CA CYS A 211 14.81 -13.96 -7.58
C CYS A 211 14.89 -13.56 -6.10
N ILE A 212 13.84 -13.86 -5.34
CA ILE A 212 13.70 -13.46 -3.94
C ILE A 212 13.27 -14.67 -3.12
N GLY A 213 14.04 -15.01 -2.08
CA GLY A 213 13.72 -16.15 -1.21
C GLY A 213 13.63 -17.48 -1.96
N GLY A 214 14.31 -17.61 -3.11
CA GLY A 214 14.25 -18.79 -4.00
C GLY A 214 13.14 -18.73 -5.05
N ALA A 215 12.23 -17.77 -4.97
CA ALA A 215 11.13 -17.58 -5.92
C ALA A 215 11.52 -16.64 -7.06
N SER A 216 11.23 -17.05 -8.30
CA SER A 216 11.43 -16.23 -9.49
C SER A 216 10.26 -15.27 -9.69
N GLY A 217 10.51 -14.13 -10.30
CA GLY A 217 9.45 -13.21 -10.65
C GLY A 217 9.92 -11.92 -11.29
N THR A 218 9.10 -10.89 -11.19
CA THR A 218 9.31 -9.61 -11.85
C THR A 218 9.17 -8.46 -10.87
N TYR A 219 10.12 -7.53 -10.95
CA TYR A 219 10.08 -6.24 -10.28
C TYR A 219 9.55 -5.14 -11.19
N LEU A 220 8.72 -4.26 -10.63
CA LEU A 220 8.26 -3.01 -11.22
C LEU A 220 8.35 -1.87 -10.21
N ALA A 221 8.84 -0.71 -10.64
CA ALA A 221 8.62 0.55 -9.95
C ALA A 221 7.37 1.23 -10.53
N ILE A 222 6.51 1.78 -9.67
CA ILE A 222 5.34 2.56 -10.09
C ILE A 222 5.43 3.98 -9.55
N GLN A 223 5.15 4.94 -10.44
CA GLN A 223 5.01 6.35 -10.11
C GLN A 223 3.62 6.86 -10.52
N LEU A 224 2.88 7.41 -9.55
CA LEU A 224 1.52 7.89 -9.81
C LEU A 224 1.52 9.19 -10.61
N ARG A 225 0.63 9.28 -11.60
CA ARG A 225 0.52 10.46 -12.47
C ARG A 225 -0.23 11.60 -11.78
N PRO A 226 0.26 12.84 -11.85
CA PRO A 226 -0.58 14.01 -11.65
C PRO A 226 -1.64 14.03 -12.77
N ALA A 227 -2.90 13.83 -12.41
CA ALA A 227 -3.99 13.81 -13.37
C ALA A 227 -4.96 14.97 -13.05
N PRO A 228 -4.80 16.16 -13.65
CA PRO A 228 -5.55 17.36 -13.27
C PRO A 228 -7.09 17.22 -13.46
N ARG A 229 -7.54 16.25 -14.26
CA ARG A 229 -8.95 15.92 -14.45
C ARG A 229 -9.45 14.76 -13.58
N CYS A 230 -8.55 13.98 -12.98
CA CYS A 230 -8.91 12.92 -12.06
C CYS A 230 -8.83 13.45 -10.63
N LYS A 231 -9.87 13.16 -9.84
CA LYS A 231 -9.94 13.56 -8.43
C LYS A 231 -9.89 12.33 -7.55
N GLY A 232 -9.25 12.47 -6.40
CA GLY A 232 -9.14 11.39 -5.42
C GLY A 232 -7.89 10.55 -5.60
N ASP A 233 -7.78 9.55 -4.72
CA ASP A 233 -6.62 8.67 -4.66
C ASP A 233 -6.74 7.53 -5.67
N VAL A 234 -5.58 7.14 -6.20
CA VAL A 234 -5.46 6.06 -7.18
C VAL A 234 -5.38 4.74 -6.42
N ARG A 235 -6.27 3.81 -6.71
CA ARG A 235 -6.22 2.43 -6.20
C ARG A 235 -5.03 1.71 -6.81
N MET A 236 -4.30 1.01 -5.96
CA MET A 236 -3.15 0.22 -6.36
C MET A 236 -3.58 -1.20 -6.75
N PRO A 237 -2.75 -1.93 -7.50
CA PRO A 237 -2.96 -3.35 -7.73
C PRO A 237 -3.22 -4.09 -6.41
N GLY A 238 -4.17 -5.01 -6.42
CA GLY A 238 -4.73 -5.62 -5.21
C GLY A 238 -5.99 -6.42 -5.49
N THR A 239 -6.69 -6.84 -4.43
CA THR A 239 -8.11 -7.25 -4.53
C THR A 239 -9.00 -6.05 -4.17
N ASN A 240 -10.31 -6.09 -4.44
CA ASN A 240 -11.22 -5.04 -3.93
C ASN A 240 -11.27 -4.96 -2.40
N ALA A 241 -10.87 -6.03 -1.70
CA ALA A 241 -10.79 -6.07 -0.24
C ALA A 241 -9.45 -5.55 0.30
N THR A 242 -8.36 -5.67 -0.46
CA THR A 242 -7.00 -5.40 0.01
C THR A 242 -6.34 -4.21 -0.68
N THR A 243 -6.88 -3.71 -1.80
CA THR A 243 -6.34 -2.57 -2.54
C THR A 243 -6.20 -1.33 -1.64
N VAL A 244 -5.07 -0.65 -1.78
CA VAL A 244 -4.78 0.61 -1.09
C VAL A 244 -4.95 1.75 -2.09
N ALA A 245 -5.59 2.84 -1.68
CA ALA A 245 -5.66 4.06 -2.48
C ALA A 245 -4.56 5.03 -2.03
N LEU A 246 -3.74 5.52 -2.97
CA LEU A 246 -2.62 6.40 -2.71
C LEU A 246 -2.78 7.76 -3.40
N PRO A 247 -2.31 8.87 -2.78
CA PRO A 247 -2.37 10.19 -3.38
C PRO A 247 -1.47 10.28 -4.62
N PRO A 248 -1.80 11.15 -5.59
CA PRO A 248 -0.89 11.49 -6.69
C PRO A 248 0.51 11.87 -6.16
N MET A 249 1.56 11.59 -6.95
CA MET A 249 2.98 11.72 -6.58
C MET A 249 3.52 10.65 -5.60
N SER A 250 2.70 9.69 -5.17
CA SER A 250 3.23 8.52 -4.43
C SER A 250 4.09 7.65 -5.35
N LEU A 251 5.06 6.99 -4.73
CA LEU A 251 5.93 6.02 -5.36
C LEU A 251 5.71 4.66 -4.71
N GLY A 252 5.87 3.60 -5.50
CA GLY A 252 5.90 2.26 -4.95
C GLY A 252 6.73 1.29 -5.78
N ARG A 253 6.94 0.12 -5.19
CA ARG A 253 7.71 -1.01 -5.72
C ARG A 253 6.89 -2.28 -5.61
N TRP A 254 6.89 -3.08 -6.65
CA TRP A 254 6.18 -4.36 -6.71
C TRP A 254 7.18 -5.44 -7.07
N TRP A 255 7.21 -6.49 -6.25
CA TRP A 255 7.81 -7.76 -6.59
C TRP A 255 6.68 -8.77 -6.75
N ILE A 256 6.49 -9.25 -7.98
CA ILE A 256 5.44 -10.18 -8.37
C ILE A 256 6.14 -11.52 -8.58
N LEU A 257 5.95 -12.45 -7.66
CA LEU A 257 6.74 -13.67 -7.54
C LEU A 257 5.86 -14.89 -7.81
N ASP A 258 6.43 -15.90 -8.44
CA ASP A 258 5.88 -17.26 -8.49
C ASP A 258 6.53 -18.07 -7.37
N VAL A 259 5.73 -18.42 -6.36
CA VAL A 259 6.14 -19.24 -5.22
C VAL A 259 5.33 -20.54 -5.28
N ASP A 260 5.97 -21.65 -5.67
CA ASP A 260 5.33 -22.96 -5.80
C ASP A 260 4.04 -22.97 -6.67
N GLY A 261 4.02 -22.18 -7.76
CA GLY A 261 2.86 -22.04 -8.65
C GLY A 261 1.82 -21.05 -8.15
N GLN A 262 2.08 -20.38 -7.02
CA GLN A 262 1.23 -19.37 -6.44
C GLN A 262 1.82 -17.97 -6.64
N ARG A 263 1.04 -17.06 -7.21
CA ARG A 263 1.46 -15.67 -7.36
C ARG A 263 1.44 -14.94 -6.02
N VAL A 264 2.59 -14.50 -5.53
CA VAL A 264 2.73 -13.67 -4.34
C VAL A 264 3.14 -12.27 -4.77
N VAL A 265 2.50 -11.24 -4.19
CA VAL A 265 2.89 -9.86 -4.44
C VAL A 265 3.41 -9.23 -3.16
N VAL A 266 4.65 -8.78 -3.21
CA VAL A 266 5.25 -7.89 -2.22
C VAL A 266 5.16 -6.48 -2.80
N GLN A 267 4.34 -5.63 -2.18
CA GLN A 267 4.14 -4.24 -2.55
C GLN A 267 4.76 -3.35 -1.48
N GLN A 268 5.60 -2.41 -1.87
CA GLN A 268 6.10 -1.37 -0.98
C GLN A 268 5.63 -0.01 -1.48
N ASN A 269 4.93 0.73 -0.64
CA ASN A 269 4.46 2.08 -0.93
C ASN A 269 5.16 3.08 -0.03
N CYS A 270 5.30 4.30 -0.53
CA CYS A 270 5.84 5.39 0.25
C CYS A 270 5.04 6.68 0.02
N THR A 271 4.61 7.31 1.12
CA THR A 271 4.03 8.68 1.08
C THR A 271 5.12 9.71 1.37
N CYS A 272 6.25 9.62 0.69
CA CYS A 272 7.45 10.44 0.93
C CYS A 272 7.49 11.78 0.16
N GLY A 273 6.48 12.07 -0.67
CA GLY A 273 6.53 13.24 -1.55
C GLY A 273 7.73 13.17 -2.50
N ASN A 274 8.57 14.21 -2.51
CA ASN A 274 9.77 14.29 -3.36
C ASN A 274 11.04 13.71 -2.71
N ALA A 275 10.96 13.16 -1.49
CA ALA A 275 12.15 12.61 -0.85
C ALA A 275 12.63 11.35 -1.61
N PRO A 276 13.94 11.21 -1.90
CA PRO A 276 14.46 10.09 -2.69
C PRO A 276 14.19 8.77 -1.96
N MET A 277 13.47 7.88 -2.63
CA MET A 277 13.08 6.56 -2.11
C MET A 277 14.28 5.78 -1.56
N ASP A 278 15.47 5.92 -2.14
CA ASP A 278 16.61 5.05 -1.80
C ASP A 278 17.19 5.24 -0.39
N ARG A 279 16.88 6.34 0.30
CA ARG A 279 17.24 6.54 1.71
C ARG A 279 16.14 6.13 2.70
N LEU A 280 14.88 6.27 2.32
CA LEU A 280 13.73 6.07 3.21
C LEU A 280 13.07 4.70 3.04
N ALA A 281 13.07 4.15 1.82
CA ALA A 281 12.43 2.89 1.42
C ALA A 281 13.27 1.65 1.75
N ARG A 282 14.04 1.65 2.85
CA ARG A 282 14.86 0.50 3.28
C ARG A 282 14.00 -0.50 4.03
N MET A 283 13.29 -1.35 3.28
CA MET A 283 12.62 -2.56 3.74
C MET A 283 12.02 -3.29 2.54
N PRO A 284 11.95 -4.63 2.54
CA PRO A 284 12.46 -5.55 3.56
C PRO A 284 13.88 -6.11 3.28
N ARG A 285 14.51 -6.72 4.30
CA ARG A 285 15.70 -7.59 4.14
C ARG A 285 15.34 -9.03 4.44
N GLY A 286 16.09 -9.96 3.84
CA GLY A 286 15.99 -11.39 4.19
C GLY A 286 14.58 -11.93 4.06
N ILE A 287 13.99 -11.81 2.86
CA ILE A 287 12.74 -12.51 2.53
C ILE A 287 13.06 -13.98 2.27
N THR A 288 12.33 -14.86 2.94
CA THR A 288 12.26 -16.29 2.61
C THR A 288 10.81 -16.75 2.61
N PHE A 289 10.50 -17.72 1.76
CA PHE A 289 9.20 -18.39 1.76
C PHE A 289 9.31 -19.75 2.44
N ALA A 290 8.28 -20.14 3.17
CA ALA A 290 8.23 -21.42 3.85
C ALA A 290 6.84 -22.03 3.72
N THR A 291 6.78 -23.33 3.47
CA THR A 291 5.53 -24.08 3.46
C THR A 291 5.03 -24.22 4.90
N THR A 292 3.79 -23.83 5.18
CA THR A 292 3.14 -24.07 6.47
C THR A 292 2.64 -25.51 6.52
N GLY A 293 3.53 -26.42 6.91
CA GLY A 293 3.18 -27.83 7.11
C GLY A 293 4.27 -28.80 6.68
N GLN A 294 5.36 -28.88 7.44
CA GLN A 294 6.23 -30.07 7.50
C GLN A 294 7.12 -30.07 8.77
N ASP A 295 6.52 -29.79 9.93
CA ASP A 295 7.10 -30.25 11.20
C ASP A 295 6.23 -31.42 11.68
N GLY A 296 6.73 -32.63 11.43
CA GLY A 296 6.22 -33.87 12.02
C GLY A 296 6.79 -34.10 13.41
#